data_AF-A0A3D5BFR1-F1
#
_entry.id   AF-A0A3D5BFR1-F1
#
_cell.length_a   1.000
_cell.length_b   1.000
_cell.length_c   1.000
_cell.angle_alpha   90.00
_cell.angle_beta   90.00
_cell.angle_gamma   90.00
#
_symmetry.space_group_name_H-M   'P 1'
#
loop_
_entity.id
_entity.type
_entity.pdbx_description
1 polymer ?
#
loop_
_entity_poly.entity_id
_entity_poly.type
_entity_poly.pdbx_seq_one_letter_code
_entity_poly.pdbx_strand_id
1 'polypeptide(L)'
;MKMLTSKLKIGLLHVMALAIVACGLFAGYQTFNLQTADNAIKLQQSTIANQKLEIDGLASEVAYLGTEVETMKSQAELVAAINSEHERQTIAITDTGNDWQANSNKLQVSEHEPTRTWTATALPDDALRLLNDASRSQNGHSQTTSLRPAAFKHDGLWLSATTI
;
A
#
# COMPACT_ATOMS: atom_id res chain seq x y z
N MET A 1 46.99 -13.63 -87.78
CA MET A 1 46.81 -14.06 -86.37
C MET A 1 46.91 -12.92 -85.34
N LYS A 2 47.84 -11.95 -85.41
CA LYS A 2 47.99 -10.86 -84.42
C LYS A 2 46.77 -9.91 -84.25
N MET A 3 45.93 -9.74 -85.27
CA MET A 3 44.73 -8.89 -85.18
C MET A 3 43.58 -9.53 -84.37
N LEU A 4 43.47 -10.86 -84.37
CA LEU A 4 42.40 -11.58 -83.68
C LEU A 4 42.59 -11.51 -82.15
N THR A 5 43.84 -11.61 -81.70
CA THR A 5 44.23 -11.51 -80.29
C THR A 5 44.05 -10.11 -79.71
N SER A 6 44.10 -9.05 -80.53
CA SER A 6 43.84 -7.67 -80.08
C SER A 6 42.36 -7.42 -79.79
N LYS A 7 41.47 -7.84 -80.71
CA LYS A 7 40.01 -7.69 -80.53
C LYS A 7 39.48 -8.49 -79.33
N LEU A 8 40.04 -9.67 -79.08
CA LEU A 8 39.66 -10.52 -77.95
C LEU A 8 40.08 -9.91 -76.60
N LYS A 9 41.25 -9.26 -76.53
CA LYS A 9 41.69 -8.50 -75.35
C LYS A 9 40.79 -7.29 -75.07
N ILE A 10 40.38 -6.56 -76.11
CA ILE A 10 39.46 -5.42 -75.97
C ILE A 10 38.07 -5.88 -75.52
N GLY A 11 37.57 -6.99 -76.04
CA GLY A 11 36.31 -7.60 -75.59
C GLY A 11 36.38 -8.04 -74.12
N LEU A 12 37.46 -8.70 -73.72
CA LEU A 12 37.70 -9.09 -72.32
C LEU A 12 37.75 -7.88 -71.39
N LEU A 13 38.37 -6.78 -71.82
CA LEU A 13 38.45 -5.54 -71.06
C LEU A 13 37.05 -4.93 -70.79
N HIS A 14 36.16 -4.96 -71.79
CA HIS A 14 34.78 -4.48 -71.63
C HIS A 14 33.96 -5.36 -70.68
N VAL A 15 34.12 -6.68 -70.75
CA VAL A 15 33.44 -7.61 -69.83
C VAL A 15 33.91 -7.40 -68.39
N MET A 16 35.22 -7.20 -68.18
CA MET A 16 35.76 -6.89 -66.86
C MET A 16 35.26 -5.54 -66.33
N ALA A 17 35.20 -4.51 -67.18
CA ALA A 17 34.64 -3.21 -66.80
C ALA A 17 33.16 -3.34 -66.38
N LEU A 18 32.36 -4.10 -67.13
CA LEU A 18 30.96 -4.37 -66.79
C LEU A 18 30.85 -5.12 -65.45
N ALA A 19 31.69 -6.14 -65.22
CA ALA A 19 31.69 -6.92 -64.00
C ALA A 19 32.02 -6.06 -62.75
N ILE A 20 32.98 -5.14 -62.87
CA ILE A 20 33.35 -4.20 -61.80
C ILE A 20 32.17 -3.28 -61.47
N VAL A 21 31.51 -2.72 -62.48
CA VAL A 21 30.34 -1.84 -62.29
C VAL A 21 29.18 -2.60 -61.65
N ALA A 22 28.89 -3.82 -62.12
CA ALA A 22 27.85 -4.66 -61.55
C ALA A 22 28.13 -5.03 -60.08
N CYS A 23 29.38 -5.37 -59.74
CA CYS A 23 29.78 -5.61 -58.36
C CYS A 23 29.66 -4.36 -57.49
N GLY A 24 30.04 -3.19 -58.01
CA GLY A 24 29.91 -1.91 -57.28
C GLY A 24 28.46 -1.57 -56.97
N LEU A 25 27.55 -1.73 -57.94
CA LEU A 25 26.12 -1.51 -57.76
C LEU A 25 25.51 -2.52 -56.77
N PHE A 26 25.88 -3.80 -56.86
CA PHE A 26 25.42 -4.82 -55.93
C PHE A 26 25.91 -4.56 -54.50
N ALA A 27 27.19 -4.26 -54.32
CA ALA A 27 27.77 -3.91 -53.02
C ALA A 27 27.13 -2.64 -52.44
N GLY A 28 26.90 -1.62 -53.28
CA GLY A 28 26.21 -0.39 -52.87
C GLY A 28 24.77 -0.65 -52.43
N TYR A 29 24.01 -1.44 -53.19
CA TYR A 29 22.64 -1.83 -52.85
C TYR A 29 22.57 -2.60 -51.53
N GLN A 30 23.44 -3.60 -51.34
CA GLN A 30 23.52 -4.36 -50.11
C GLN A 30 23.88 -3.49 -48.91
N THR A 31 24.83 -2.56 -49.08
CA THR A 31 25.24 -1.62 -48.03
C THR A 31 24.08 -0.71 -47.62
N PHE A 32 23.30 -0.20 -48.58
CA PHE A 32 22.14 0.65 -48.29
C PHE A 32 21.05 -0.10 -47.51
N ASN A 33 20.73 -1.33 -47.92
CA ASN A 33 19.76 -2.16 -47.22
C ASN A 33 20.21 -2.49 -45.79
N LEU A 34 21.49 -2.80 -45.61
CA LEU A 34 22.06 -3.12 -44.31
C LEU A 34 22.06 -1.92 -43.37
N GLN A 35 22.38 -0.73 -43.89
CA GLN A 35 22.31 0.52 -43.14
C GLN A 35 20.87 0.89 -42.76
N THR A 36 19.91 0.64 -43.66
CA THR A 36 18.48 0.85 -43.38
C THR A 36 17.99 -0.10 -42.28
N ALA A 37 18.37 -1.38 -42.36
CA ALA A 37 18.04 -2.38 -41.34
C ALA A 37 18.69 -2.04 -39.99
N ASP A 38 19.95 -1.60 -39.96
CA ASP A 38 20.65 -1.19 -38.73
C ASP A 38 19.96 0.00 -38.05
N ASN A 39 19.54 1.01 -38.83
CA ASN A 39 18.78 2.14 -38.29
C ASN A 39 17.43 1.70 -37.70
N ALA A 40 16.71 0.80 -38.39
CA ALA A 40 15.45 0.25 -37.88
C ALA A 40 15.65 -0.53 -36.58
N ILE A 41 16.71 -1.35 -36.49
CA ILE A 41 17.06 -2.11 -35.29
C ILE A 41 17.38 -1.16 -34.13
N LYS A 42 18.17 -0.11 -34.36
CA LYS A 42 18.50 0.90 -33.34
C LYS A 42 17.25 1.60 -32.81
N LEU A 43 16.33 1.96 -33.70
CA LEU A 43 15.06 2.58 -33.29
C LEU A 43 14.25 1.61 -32.43
N GLN A 44 14.10 0.35 -32.86
CA GLN A 44 13.40 -0.67 -32.10
C GLN A 44 14.06 -0.94 -30.74
N GLN A 45 15.39 -0.99 -30.65
CA GLN A 45 16.11 -1.14 -29.39
C GLN A 45 15.83 0.01 -28.42
N SER A 46 15.79 1.25 -28.91
CA SER A 46 15.41 2.42 -28.11
C SER A 46 13.98 2.30 -27.59
N THR A 47 13.04 1.91 -28.45
CA THR A 47 11.64 1.68 -28.04
C THR A 47 11.53 0.57 -26.99
N ILE A 48 12.21 -0.56 -27.18
CA ILE A 48 12.22 -1.68 -26.23
C ILE A 48 12.84 -1.25 -24.89
N ALA A 49 13.93 -0.47 -24.91
CA ALA A 49 14.56 0.03 -23.69
C ALA A 49 13.60 0.95 -22.91
N ASN A 50 12.90 1.87 -23.59
CA ASN A 50 11.92 2.74 -22.96
C ASN A 50 10.73 1.94 -22.40
N GLN A 51 10.18 1.02 -23.18
CA GLN A 51 9.08 0.15 -22.72
C GLN A 51 9.50 -0.71 -21.53
N LYS A 52 10.74 -1.17 -21.48
CA LYS A 52 11.27 -1.91 -20.32
C LYS A 52 11.30 -1.03 -19.07
N LEU A 53 11.74 0.22 -19.17
CA LEU A 53 11.72 1.16 -18.05
C LEU A 53 10.30 1.43 -17.54
N GLU A 54 9.32 1.56 -18.45
CA GLU A 54 7.92 1.70 -18.08
C GLU A 54 7.38 0.45 -17.35
N ILE A 55 7.73 -0.75 -17.84
CA ILE A 55 7.36 -2.02 -17.20
C ILE A 55 7.99 -2.13 -15.81
N ASP A 56 9.27 -1.80 -15.67
CA ASP A 56 9.98 -1.84 -14.39
C ASP A 56 9.37 -0.85 -13.39
N GLY A 57 8.98 0.34 -13.86
CA GLY A 57 8.26 1.34 -13.06
C GLY A 57 6.89 0.83 -12.60
N LEU A 58 6.11 0.26 -13.51
CA LEU A 58 4.79 -0.28 -13.20
C LEU A 58 4.87 -1.50 -12.26
N ALA A 59 5.89 -2.35 -12.41
CA ALA A 59 6.13 -3.46 -11.50
C ALA A 59 6.42 -2.98 -10.07
N SER A 60 7.18 -1.88 -9.93
CA SER A 60 7.41 -1.24 -8.63
C SER A 60 6.13 -0.68 -8.02
N GLU A 61 5.27 -0.05 -8.84
CA GLU A 61 3.99 0.49 -8.39
C GLU A 61 3.04 -0.63 -7.92
N VAL A 62 2.96 -1.73 -8.66
CA VAL A 62 2.18 -2.91 -8.27
C VAL A 62 2.69 -3.52 -6.96
N ALA A 63 4.01 -3.62 -6.78
CA ALA A 63 4.59 -4.11 -5.54
C ALA A 63 4.24 -3.19 -4.35
N TYR A 64 4.34 -1.87 -4.54
CA TYR A 64 3.96 -0.88 -3.52
C TYR A 64 2.47 -0.97 -3.16
N LEU A 65 1.57 -0.96 -4.15
CA LEU A 65 0.13 -1.09 -3.92
C LEU A 65 -0.23 -2.41 -3.24
N GLY A 66 0.47 -3.49 -3.58
CA GLY A 66 0.31 -4.78 -2.91
C GLY A 66 0.60 -4.70 -1.41
N THR A 67 1.67 -4.00 -1.02
CA THR A 67 1.97 -3.78 0.40
C THR A 67 0.92 -2.90 1.07
N GLU A 68 0.45 -1.85 0.38
CA GLU A 68 -0.55 -0.94 0.94
C GLU A 68 -1.89 -1.66 1.20
N VAL A 69 -2.34 -2.51 0.27
CA VAL A 69 -3.54 -3.33 0.43
C VAL A 69 -3.45 -4.25 1.66
N GLU A 70 -2.31 -4.90 1.89
CA GLU A 70 -2.14 -5.74 3.09
C GLU A 70 -2.18 -4.91 4.38
N THR A 71 -1.60 -3.71 4.38
CA THR A 71 -1.70 -2.82 5.56
C THR A 71 -3.14 -2.37 5.81
N MET A 72 -3.89 -2.01 4.75
CA MET A 72 -5.29 -1.61 4.89
C MET A 72 -6.16 -2.76 5.39
N LYS A 73 -5.89 -3.99 4.92
CA LYS A 73 -6.57 -5.19 5.41
C LYS A 73 -6.34 -5.40 6.90
N SER A 74 -5.09 -5.31 7.36
CA SER A 74 -4.77 -5.43 8.78
C SER A 74 -5.45 -4.33 9.62
N GLN A 75 -5.48 -3.09 9.11
CA GLN A 75 -6.21 -2.00 9.77
C GLN A 75 -7.71 -2.25 9.84
N ALA A 76 -8.32 -2.75 8.76
CA ALA A 76 -9.75 -3.08 8.73
C ALA A 76 -10.10 -4.19 9.74
N GLU A 77 -9.26 -5.23 9.86
CA GLU A 77 -9.42 -6.28 10.86
C GLU A 77 -9.32 -5.73 12.30
N LEU A 78 -8.38 -4.82 12.56
CA LEU A 78 -8.25 -4.18 13.86
C LEU A 78 -9.48 -3.34 14.20
N VAL A 79 -9.98 -2.53 13.25
CA VAL A 79 -11.19 -1.71 13.44
C VAL A 79 -12.41 -2.59 13.70
N ALA A 80 -12.55 -3.70 12.96
CA ALA A 80 -13.63 -4.65 13.20
C ALA A 80 -13.55 -5.28 14.60
N ALA A 81 -12.36 -5.64 15.06
CA ALA A 81 -12.15 -6.16 16.41
C ALA A 81 -12.50 -5.13 17.50
N ILE A 82 -12.07 -3.88 17.33
CA ILE A 82 -12.39 -2.77 18.25
C ILE A 82 -13.91 -2.53 18.29
N ASN A 83 -14.58 -2.52 17.14
CA ASN A 83 -16.02 -2.32 17.09
C ASN A 83 -16.78 -3.45 17.79
N SER A 84 -16.36 -4.71 17.61
CA SER A 84 -16.97 -5.85 18.30
C SER A 84 -16.77 -5.76 19.81
N GLU A 85 -15.59 -5.33 20.26
CA GLU A 85 -15.32 -5.14 21.68
C GLU A 85 -16.14 -3.98 22.27
N HIS A 86 -16.25 -2.86 21.55
CA HIS A 86 -17.09 -1.74 21.97
C HIS A 86 -18.56 -2.13 22.09
N GLU A 87 -19.08 -2.93 21.15
CA GLU A 87 -20.45 -3.46 21.21
C GLU A 87 -20.65 -4.34 22.46
N ARG A 88 -19.71 -5.25 22.74
CA ARG A 88 -19.74 -6.07 23.96
C ARG A 88 -19.72 -5.24 25.23
N GLN A 89 -18.86 -4.22 25.30
CA GLN A 89 -18.78 -3.31 26.44
C GLN A 89 -20.08 -2.53 26.62
N THR A 90 -20.69 -2.07 25.52
CA THR A 90 -21.98 -1.37 25.55
C THR A 90 -23.09 -2.26 26.11
N ILE A 91 -23.14 -3.53 25.70
CA ILE A 91 -24.10 -4.51 26.24
C ILE A 91 -23.84 -4.72 27.73
N ALA A 92 -22.59 -4.98 28.13
CA ALA A 92 -22.24 -5.22 29.52
C ALA A 92 -22.58 -4.03 30.45
N ILE A 93 -22.32 -2.80 30.00
CA ILE A 93 -22.68 -1.57 30.73
C ILE A 93 -24.20 -1.44 30.83
N THR A 94 -24.92 -1.72 29.75
CA THR A 94 -26.39 -1.64 29.70
C THR A 94 -27.02 -2.65 30.65
N ASP A 95 -26.57 -3.91 30.60
CA ASP A 95 -27.06 -4.98 31.48
C ASP A 95 -26.75 -4.66 32.95
N THR A 96 -25.52 -4.23 33.23
CA THR A 96 -25.12 -3.80 34.58
C THR A 96 -26.02 -2.65 35.06
N GLY A 97 -26.27 -1.65 34.21
CA GLY A 97 -27.15 -0.52 34.51
C GLY A 97 -28.59 -0.96 34.79
N ASN A 98 -29.13 -1.87 34.00
CA ASN A 98 -30.46 -2.45 34.21
C ASN A 98 -30.54 -3.21 35.53
N ASP A 99 -29.53 -3.98 35.88
CA ASP A 99 -29.44 -4.70 37.17
C ASP A 99 -29.38 -3.74 38.35
N TRP A 100 -28.57 -2.67 38.27
CA TRP A 100 -28.51 -1.62 39.28
C TRP A 100 -29.87 -0.93 39.44
N GLN A 101 -30.55 -0.62 38.34
CA GLN A 101 -31.87 0.00 38.38
C GLN A 101 -32.91 -0.94 39.01
N ALA A 102 -32.92 -2.22 38.62
CA ALA A 102 -33.81 -3.21 39.18
C ALA A 102 -33.57 -3.41 40.68
N ASN A 103 -32.32 -3.46 41.12
CA ASN A 103 -31.96 -3.57 42.52
C ASN A 103 -32.33 -2.30 43.32
N SER A 104 -32.08 -1.12 42.75
CA SER A 104 -32.50 0.17 43.34
C SER A 104 -34.01 0.22 43.54
N ASN A 105 -34.79 -0.17 42.52
CA ASN A 105 -36.24 -0.25 42.61
C ASN A 105 -36.69 -1.21 43.73
N LYS A 106 -36.04 -2.38 43.88
CA LYS A 106 -36.32 -3.33 44.97
C LYS A 106 -36.09 -2.72 46.35
N LEU A 107 -35.01 -1.95 46.53
CA LEU A 107 -34.69 -1.31 47.81
C LEU A 107 -35.72 -0.23 48.18
N GLN A 108 -36.21 0.53 47.19
CA GLN A 108 -37.23 1.56 47.41
C GLN A 108 -38.60 0.98 47.80
N VAL A 109 -38.92 -0.24 47.36
CA VAL A 109 -40.18 -0.92 47.70
C VAL A 109 -40.02 -1.97 48.81
N SER A 110 -38.87 -1.97 49.50
CA SER A 110 -38.59 -2.91 50.58
C SER A 110 -39.60 -2.79 51.72
N GLU A 111 -40.04 -3.93 52.26
CA GLU A 111 -40.93 -4.00 53.43
C GLU A 111 -40.24 -3.56 54.72
N HIS A 112 -38.91 -3.39 54.72
CA HIS A 112 -38.16 -2.92 55.87
C HIS A 112 -38.08 -1.39 55.89
N GLU A 113 -38.85 -0.77 56.78
CA GLU A 113 -39.00 0.69 56.87
C GLU A 113 -37.67 1.46 56.91
N PRO A 114 -36.65 1.05 57.71
CA PRO A 114 -35.37 1.76 57.73
C PRO A 114 -34.65 1.76 56.38
N THR A 115 -34.63 0.62 55.68
CA THR A 115 -34.02 0.50 54.35
C THR A 115 -34.73 1.40 53.34
N ARG A 116 -36.07 1.40 53.38
CA ARG A 116 -36.90 2.25 52.54
C ARG A 116 -36.63 3.73 52.77
N THR A 117 -36.62 4.18 54.02
CA THR A 117 -36.33 5.58 54.38
C THR A 117 -34.93 6.01 53.96
N TRP A 118 -33.92 5.16 54.15
CA TRP A 118 -32.54 5.47 53.76
C TRP A 118 -32.38 5.60 52.25
N THR A 119 -33.05 4.75 51.47
CA THR A 119 -32.99 4.80 49.99
C THR A 119 -33.73 6.00 49.40
N ALA A 120 -34.73 6.53 50.10
CA ALA A 120 -35.49 7.72 49.68
C ALA A 120 -34.85 9.04 50.15
N THR A 121 -33.86 8.98 51.05
CA THR A 121 -33.18 10.17 51.57
C THR A 121 -32.08 10.60 50.61
N ALA A 122 -32.06 11.88 50.23
CA ALA A 122 -31.01 12.42 49.36
C ALA A 122 -29.63 12.30 50.03
N LEU A 123 -28.61 11.91 49.26
CA LEU A 123 -27.24 11.86 49.76
C LEU A 123 -26.75 13.29 50.09
N PRO A 124 -26.02 13.48 51.20
CA PRO A 124 -25.35 14.74 51.50
C PRO A 124 -24.33 15.11 50.41
N ASP A 125 -24.15 16.41 50.15
CA ASP A 125 -23.25 16.93 49.11
C ASP A 125 -21.79 16.45 49.27
N ASP A 126 -21.32 16.32 50.51
CA ASP A 126 -19.96 15.83 50.80
C ASP A 126 -19.76 14.37 50.37
N ALA A 127 -20.79 13.54 50.51
CA ALA A 127 -20.76 12.15 50.08
C ALA A 127 -20.77 12.04 48.54
N LEU A 128 -21.55 12.90 47.87
CA LEU A 128 -21.55 12.99 46.40
C LEU A 128 -20.18 13.45 45.87
N ARG A 129 -19.52 14.36 46.59
CA ARG A 129 -18.20 14.89 46.23
C ARG A 129 -17.12 13.82 46.38
N LEU A 130 -17.13 13.08 47.49
CA LEU A 130 -16.23 11.94 47.72
C LEU A 130 -16.45 10.81 46.71
N LEU A 131 -17.70 10.51 46.34
CA LEU A 131 -18.00 9.48 45.34
C LEU A 131 -17.48 9.88 43.95
N ASN A 132 -17.64 11.15 43.57
CA ASN A 132 -17.11 11.67 42.31
C ASN A 132 -15.57 11.65 42.29
N ASP A 133 -14.93 12.05 43.39
CA ASP A 133 -13.47 12.03 43.50
C ASP A 133 -12.92 10.59 43.48
N ALA A 134 -13.59 9.65 44.16
CA ALA A 134 -13.24 8.23 44.13
C ALA A 134 -13.44 7.60 42.74
N SER A 135 -14.54 7.93 42.05
CA SER A 135 -14.83 7.48 40.67
C SER A 135 -13.74 7.96 39.70
N ARG A 136 -13.35 9.24 39.80
CA ARG A 136 -12.24 9.80 39.01
C ARG A 136 -10.90 9.14 39.35
N SER A 137 -10.65 8.85 40.62
CA SER A 137 -9.42 8.17 41.06
C SER A 137 -9.32 6.73 40.56
N GLN A 138 -10.44 5.99 40.49
CA GLN A 138 -10.45 4.63 39.96
C GLN A 138 -10.20 4.59 38.44
N ASN A 139 -10.81 5.52 37.69
CA ASN A 139 -10.58 5.64 36.25
C ASN A 139 -9.17 6.18 35.91
N GLY A 140 -8.57 6.95 36.81
CA GLY A 140 -7.20 7.46 36.69
C GLY A 140 -6.09 6.46 37.01
N HIS A 141 -6.39 5.32 37.64
CA HIS A 141 -5.44 4.22 37.86
C HIS A 141 -5.49 3.14 36.76
N SER A 142 -6.10 3.46 35.63
CA SER A 142 -5.81 2.77 34.38
C SER A 142 -4.32 2.97 34.13
N GLN A 143 -3.51 1.99 34.54
CA GLN A 143 -2.16 1.85 34.05
C GLN A 143 -2.24 2.16 32.58
N THR A 144 -1.40 3.10 32.17
CA THR A 144 -0.82 3.10 30.84
C THR A 144 -0.36 1.66 30.58
N THR A 145 -1.30 0.81 30.13
CA THR A 145 -0.99 -0.20 29.15
C THR A 145 -0.47 0.66 28.04
N SER A 146 0.85 0.87 28.07
CA SER A 146 1.57 1.44 26.98
C SER A 146 1.01 0.67 25.80
N LEU A 147 0.19 1.32 24.98
CA LEU A 147 0.09 0.98 23.59
C LEU A 147 1.52 1.17 23.12
N ARG A 148 2.35 0.15 23.36
CA ARG A 148 3.65 0.01 22.76
C ARG A 148 3.28 0.19 21.31
N PRO A 149 3.71 1.28 20.66
CA PRO A 149 3.55 1.36 19.23
C PRO A 149 4.21 0.09 18.76
N ALA A 150 3.46 -0.79 18.09
CA ALA A 150 4.09 -1.80 17.28
C ALA A 150 4.88 -0.99 16.26
N ALA A 151 6.14 -0.69 16.59
CA ALA A 151 7.08 -0.08 15.69
C ALA A 151 7.30 -1.15 14.63
N PHE A 152 6.44 -1.13 13.62
CA PHE A 152 6.64 -1.86 12.40
C PHE A 152 7.88 -1.24 11.78
N LYS A 153 9.00 -1.95 11.93
CA LYS A 153 10.24 -1.67 11.23
C LYS A 153 9.99 -1.93 9.75
N HIS A 154 9.52 -0.92 9.03
CA HIS A 154 9.76 -0.82 7.60
C HIS A 154 11.05 -0.03 7.41
N ASP A 155 11.93 -0.55 6.57
CA ASP A 155 13.27 -0.05 6.32
C ASP A 155 13.28 1.46 6.05
N GLY A 156 13.70 2.26 7.04
CA GLY A 156 14.35 3.55 6.80
C GLY A 156 13.56 4.84 7.03
N LEU A 157 12.28 4.87 7.42
CA LEU A 157 11.58 6.13 7.72
C LEU A 157 10.84 6.11 9.07
N TRP A 158 11.34 6.91 10.01
CA TRP A 158 10.64 7.24 11.25
C TRP A 158 9.67 8.38 10.99
N LEU A 159 8.38 8.10 10.85
CA LEU A 159 7.34 9.11 10.95
C LEU A 159 6.82 9.13 12.38
N SER A 160 7.32 10.09 13.16
CA SER A 160 6.79 10.39 14.49
C SER A 160 5.37 10.92 14.34
N ALA A 161 4.38 10.19 14.85
CA ALA A 161 3.02 10.69 14.99
C ALA A 161 3.03 11.82 16.04
N THR A 162 3.03 13.06 15.58
CA THR A 162 2.80 14.23 16.43
C THR A 162 1.34 14.22 16.89
N THR A 163 1.16 14.18 18.20
CA THR A 163 -0.12 14.36 18.90
C THR A 163 -0.77 15.69 18.50
N ILE A 164 -2.05 15.67 18.11
CA ILE A 164 -2.95 16.85 18.14
C ILE A 164 -3.66 16.83 19.49
#